data_AF-A0A973TP25-F1
#
_entry.id   AF-A0A973TP25-F1
#
_cell.length_a   1.000
_cell.length_b   1.000
_cell.length_c   1.000
_cell.angle_alpha   90.00
_cell.angle_beta   90.00
_cell.angle_gamma   90.00
#
_symmetry.space_group_name_H-M   'P 1'
#
loop_
_entity.id
_entity.type
_entity.pdbx_description
1 polymer ?
#
loop_
_entity_poly.entity_id
_entity_poly.type
_entity_poly.pdbx_seq_one_letter_code
_entity_poly.pdbx_strand_id
1 'polypeptide(L)'
;MHTTSRNVAACALATAILASLTVSAAGAGTSPPVRKLMSLQRPAAEASFDRFIVKGRAAAATGVASRTATSTTTTTQALNAAIARAGIGGSIGIAATGGTAVTATRMRTMALGADVFRFSRKLTRTEADAVLAQLRSDATVQYAQPDYRRQRLDFTPNDTRFNLQWDYTHPTTGIRAPAAWDVARGAGVVVAVLDTGYLDHSDLNANVVPGYDFISDVDV
;
A
#
# COMPACT_ATOMS: atom_id res chain seq x y z
N MET A 1 -37.54 -42.98 -21.98
CA MET A 1 -37.10 -43.61 -23.23
C MET A 1 -36.96 -42.52 -24.28
N HIS A 2 -35.78 -42.45 -24.92
CA HIS A 2 -35.38 -41.83 -26.20
C HIS A 2 -36.45 -41.04 -26.99
N THR A 3 -36.19 -39.88 -27.62
CA THR A 3 -34.98 -39.50 -28.38
C THR A 3 -34.96 -38.01 -28.74
N THR A 4 -33.73 -37.53 -28.92
CA THR A 4 -33.17 -36.26 -29.38
C THR A 4 -33.64 -35.78 -30.77
N SER A 5 -33.69 -34.46 -31.02
CA SER A 5 -32.84 -33.81 -32.05
C SER A 5 -32.90 -32.26 -31.96
N ARG A 6 -31.72 -31.64 -32.05
CA ARG A 6 -31.48 -30.22 -32.31
C ARG A 6 -31.28 -30.07 -33.81
N ASN A 7 -31.69 -28.95 -34.40
CA ASN A 7 -31.04 -28.39 -35.59
C ASN A 7 -31.08 -26.86 -35.56
N VAL A 8 -29.94 -26.28 -35.92
CA VAL A 8 -29.56 -24.87 -35.95
C VAL A 8 -29.85 -24.30 -37.34
N ALA A 9 -30.30 -23.04 -37.45
CA ALA A 9 -30.02 -22.19 -38.61
C ALA A 9 -30.20 -20.70 -38.25
N ALA A 10 -29.28 -19.89 -38.75
CA ALA A 10 -29.04 -18.50 -38.43
C ALA A 10 -29.65 -17.51 -39.45
N CYS A 11 -29.52 -16.21 -39.12
CA CYS A 11 -29.48 -15.04 -40.00
C CYS A 11 -30.78 -14.51 -40.63
N ALA A 12 -31.16 -13.28 -40.26
CA ALA A 12 -31.28 -12.15 -41.20
C ALA A 12 -31.43 -10.81 -40.46
N LEU A 13 -30.52 -9.87 -40.75
CA LEU A 13 -30.63 -8.44 -40.43
C LEU A 13 -31.81 -7.82 -41.20
N ALA A 14 -32.52 -6.87 -40.60
CA ALA A 14 -33.29 -5.86 -41.31
C ALA A 14 -33.11 -4.49 -40.62
N THR A 15 -32.33 -3.64 -41.28
CA THR A 15 -32.12 -2.21 -41.06
C THR A 15 -33.39 -1.41 -41.32
N ALA A 16 -33.74 -0.47 -40.42
CA ALA A 16 -34.73 0.57 -40.69
C ALA A 16 -34.07 1.95 -40.56
N ILE A 17 -34.04 2.67 -41.68
CA ILE A 17 -33.62 4.07 -41.84
C ILE A 17 -34.86 4.94 -41.62
N LEU A 18 -34.82 5.93 -40.73
CA LEU A 18 -35.75 7.06 -40.75
C LEU A 18 -34.99 8.38 -40.64
N ALA A 19 -35.34 9.28 -41.56
CA ALA A 19 -34.73 10.57 -41.81
C ALA A 19 -35.24 11.66 -40.84
N SER A 20 -34.29 12.39 -40.29
CA SER A 20 -34.23 13.83 -39.97
C SER A 20 -35.53 14.65 -39.85
N LEU A 21 -35.73 15.22 -38.66
CA LEU A 21 -36.28 16.57 -38.47
C LEU A 21 -35.35 17.36 -37.53
N THR A 22 -34.80 18.46 -38.03
CA THR A 22 -33.86 19.35 -37.34
C THR A 22 -34.61 20.43 -36.55
N VAL A 23 -34.46 20.46 -35.23
CA VAL A 23 -34.67 21.66 -34.41
C VAL A 23 -33.30 22.05 -33.86
N SER A 24 -32.79 23.17 -34.35
CA SER A 24 -31.57 23.80 -33.85
C SER A 24 -31.94 24.67 -32.65
N ALA A 25 -31.49 24.27 -31.46
CA ALA A 25 -31.38 25.15 -30.31
C ALA A 25 -29.91 25.15 -29.87
N ALA A 26 -29.20 26.18 -30.29
CA ALA A 26 -27.84 26.45 -29.86
C ALA A 26 -27.84 26.75 -28.35
N GLY A 27 -27.31 25.82 -27.58
CA GLY A 27 -26.92 26.03 -26.19
C GLY A 27 -25.56 25.36 -26.01
N ALA A 28 -24.50 26.15 -26.04
CA ALA A 28 -23.14 25.71 -25.72
C ALA A 28 -23.06 25.39 -24.23
N GLY A 29 -23.59 24.22 -23.83
CA GLY A 29 -23.34 23.62 -22.53
C GLY A 29 -21.98 22.92 -22.58
N THR A 30 -20.91 23.65 -22.31
CA THR A 30 -19.61 23.04 -22.02
C THR A 30 -19.78 22.17 -20.79
N SER A 31 -19.80 20.84 -20.96
CA SER A 31 -19.72 19.91 -19.86
C SER A 31 -18.53 20.29 -18.97
N PRO A 32 -18.70 20.49 -17.65
CA PRO A 32 -17.58 20.80 -16.78
C PRO A 32 -16.55 19.67 -16.90
N PRO A 33 -15.23 19.98 -16.92
CA PRO A 33 -14.22 18.95 -17.01
C PRO A 33 -14.42 17.99 -15.84
N VAL A 34 -14.65 16.71 -16.16
CA VAL A 34 -14.72 15.63 -15.17
C VAL A 34 -13.47 15.73 -14.33
N ARG A 35 -13.64 16.16 -13.06
CA ARG A 35 -12.56 16.30 -12.10
C ARG A 35 -11.92 14.93 -11.98
N LYS A 36 -10.73 14.76 -12.56
CA LYS A 36 -9.93 13.55 -12.40
C LYS A 36 -9.67 13.44 -10.91
N LEU A 37 -10.43 12.59 -10.20
CA LEU A 37 -10.15 12.31 -8.80
C LEU A 37 -8.69 11.87 -8.77
N MET A 38 -7.83 12.71 -8.20
CA MET A 38 -6.48 12.31 -7.86
C MET A 38 -6.64 11.09 -6.98
N SER A 39 -6.29 9.93 -7.55
CA SER A 39 -6.13 8.69 -6.80
C SER A 39 -5.24 9.05 -5.63
N LEU A 40 -5.78 9.00 -4.40
CA LEU A 40 -4.97 9.06 -3.20
C LEU A 40 -3.94 7.95 -3.37
N GLN A 41 -2.70 8.33 -3.63
CA GLN A 41 -1.60 7.40 -3.78
C GLN A 41 -1.38 6.83 -2.38
N ARG A 42 -2.14 5.77 -2.06
CA ARG A 42 -2.01 5.02 -0.83
C ARG A 42 -0.52 4.70 -0.68
N PRO A 43 0.11 4.96 0.48
CA PRO A 43 1.51 4.65 0.68
C PRO A 43 1.75 3.22 0.19
N ALA A 44 2.70 3.08 -0.73
CA ALA A 44 2.89 1.86 -1.50
C ALA A 44 2.87 0.67 -0.55
N ALA A 45 1.86 -0.19 -0.69
CA ALA A 45 1.78 -1.39 0.11
C ALA A 45 3.08 -2.16 -0.14
N GLU A 46 3.81 -2.51 0.93
CA GLU A 46 5.14 -3.10 0.81
C GLU A 46 5.10 -4.26 -0.21
N ALA A 47 5.89 -4.12 -1.27
CA ALA A 47 5.82 -5.00 -2.43
C ALA A 47 6.57 -6.33 -2.22
N SER A 48 7.40 -6.39 -1.17
CA SER A 48 8.30 -7.50 -0.91
C SER A 48 8.50 -7.70 0.59
N PHE A 49 8.48 -8.95 1.06
CA PHE A 49 8.56 -9.28 2.49
C PHE A 49 9.83 -10.08 2.79
N ASP A 50 10.60 -9.68 3.80
CA ASP A 50 11.87 -10.35 4.15
C ASP A 50 11.82 -11.06 5.51
N ARG A 51 10.88 -10.70 6.38
CA ARG A 51 10.80 -11.19 7.76
C ARG A 51 9.36 -11.35 8.23
N PHE A 52 9.09 -12.41 8.98
CA PHE A 52 7.80 -12.66 9.63
C PHE A 52 7.97 -12.75 11.15
N ILE A 53 6.91 -12.37 11.86
CA ILE A 53 6.75 -12.56 13.31
C ILE A 53 5.72 -13.66 13.52
N VAL A 54 6.11 -14.72 14.23
CA VAL A 54 5.25 -15.88 14.49
C VAL A 54 5.22 -16.15 15.99
N LYS A 55 4.01 -16.31 16.54
CA LYS A 55 3.80 -16.67 17.93
C LYS A 55 3.18 -18.05 18.01
N GLY A 56 3.85 -18.98 18.69
CA GLY A 56 3.31 -20.30 19.00
C GLY A 56 2.31 -20.26 20.16
N ARG A 57 1.36 -21.18 20.18
CA ARG A 57 0.57 -21.53 21.37
C ARG A 57 1.49 -22.26 22.34
N ALA A 58 1.44 -21.90 23.63
CA ALA A 58 2.29 -22.53 24.63
C ALA A 58 1.87 -23.99 24.83
N ALA A 59 2.80 -24.92 24.62
CA ALA A 59 2.65 -26.29 25.10
C ALA A 59 2.86 -26.32 26.63
N ALA A 60 2.12 -27.17 27.33
CA ALA A 60 2.35 -27.42 28.75
C ALA A 60 3.74 -28.05 28.93
N ALA A 61 4.71 -27.27 29.39
CA ALA A 61 6.04 -27.76 29.75
C ALA A 61 6.43 -27.23 31.13
N THR A 62 7.11 -28.06 31.93
CA THR A 62 7.53 -27.73 33.29
C THR A 62 8.82 -26.91 33.23
N GLY A 63 8.76 -25.63 33.64
CA GLY A 63 9.90 -24.71 33.67
C GLY A 63 10.01 -23.76 32.47
N VAL A 64 10.49 -22.53 32.71
CA VAL A 64 10.48 -21.43 31.72
C VAL A 64 11.46 -21.67 30.56
N ALA A 65 12.64 -22.24 30.82
CA ALA A 65 13.64 -22.54 29.79
C ALA A 65 13.15 -23.64 28.83
N SER A 66 12.62 -24.75 29.38
CA SER A 66 12.03 -25.84 28.61
C SER A 66 10.83 -25.37 27.78
N ARG A 67 9.94 -24.55 28.36
CA ARG A 67 8.82 -23.92 27.62
C ARG A 67 9.28 -23.07 26.44
N THR A 68 10.33 -22.28 26.61
CA THR A 68 10.85 -21.38 25.57
C THR A 68 11.53 -22.18 24.45
N ALA A 69 12.29 -23.22 24.80
CA ALA A 69 12.91 -24.13 23.84
C ALA A 69 11.84 -24.90 23.04
N THR A 70 10.86 -25.50 23.71
CA THR A 70 9.75 -26.23 23.05
C THR A 70 8.93 -25.30 22.14
N SER A 71 8.61 -24.09 22.60
CA SER A 71 7.89 -23.09 21.80
C SER A 71 8.68 -22.69 20.55
N THR A 72 10.00 -22.51 20.67
CA THR A 72 10.89 -22.11 19.56
C THR A 72 11.00 -23.24 18.51
N THR A 73 11.13 -24.48 18.95
CA THR A 73 11.17 -25.65 18.06
C THR A 73 9.85 -25.80 17.32
N THR A 74 8.72 -25.59 18.02
CA THR A 74 7.37 -25.68 17.44
C THR A 74 7.15 -24.60 16.37
N THR A 75 7.50 -23.33 16.65
CA THR A 75 7.35 -22.24 15.66
C THR A 75 8.24 -22.43 14.43
N THR A 76 9.45 -22.97 14.63
CA THR A 76 10.38 -23.28 13.52
C THR A 76 9.85 -24.42 12.65
N GLN A 77 9.31 -25.48 13.26
CA GLN A 77 8.68 -26.59 12.52
C GLN A 77 7.44 -26.14 11.76
N ALA A 78 6.56 -25.35 12.39
CA ALA A 78 5.37 -24.80 11.76
C ALA A 78 5.73 -23.91 10.55
N LEU A 79 6.78 -23.10 10.66
CA LEU A 79 7.25 -22.27 9.54
C LEU A 79 7.80 -23.10 8.38
N ASN A 80 8.67 -24.07 8.65
CA ASN A 80 9.22 -24.93 7.60
C ASN A 80 8.10 -25.71 6.89
N ALA A 81 7.13 -26.22 7.64
CA ALA A 81 5.98 -26.90 7.08
C ALA A 81 5.08 -25.95 6.26
N ALA A 82 4.90 -24.71 6.70
CA ALA A 82 4.16 -23.69 5.96
C ALA A 82 4.85 -23.29 4.64
N ILE A 83 6.18 -23.14 4.65
CA ILE A 83 6.99 -22.87 3.45
C ILE A 83 6.87 -24.01 2.44
N ALA A 84 6.91 -25.26 2.91
CA ALA A 84 6.72 -26.44 2.07
C ALA A 84 5.31 -26.51 1.47
N ARG A 85 4.26 -26.32 2.29
CA ARG A 85 2.86 -26.31 1.85
C ARG A 85 2.51 -25.13 0.94
N ALA A 86 3.22 -24.00 1.07
CA ALA A 86 3.11 -22.86 0.16
C ALA A 86 3.84 -23.08 -1.18
N GLY A 87 4.56 -24.20 -1.35
CA GLY A 87 5.23 -24.56 -2.61
C GLY A 87 6.51 -23.78 -2.90
N ILE A 88 7.05 -23.03 -1.93
CA ILE A 88 8.23 -22.16 -2.12
C ILE A 88 9.51 -22.74 -1.48
N GLY A 89 9.41 -23.83 -0.71
CA GLY A 89 10.52 -24.48 -0.01
C GLY A 89 11.46 -25.34 -0.86
N GLY A 90 11.31 -25.30 -2.18
CA GLY A 90 11.87 -26.30 -3.10
C GLY A 90 10.98 -27.54 -3.14
N SER A 91 10.40 -27.83 -4.30
CA SER A 91 9.54 -29.00 -4.49
C SER A 91 10.35 -30.21 -4.97
N ILE A 92 10.20 -31.33 -4.27
CA ILE A 92 10.31 -32.65 -4.87
C ILE A 92 9.04 -32.83 -5.74
N GLY A 93 9.17 -32.62 -7.04
CA GLY A 93 8.15 -33.00 -8.03
C GLY A 93 7.07 -31.96 -8.37
N ILE A 94 6.86 -31.80 -9.68
CA ILE A 94 6.06 -30.79 -10.40
C ILE A 94 6.79 -29.44 -10.48
N ALA A 95 7.19 -29.11 -11.71
CA ALA A 95 8.04 -27.98 -12.08
C ALA A 95 7.55 -26.65 -11.47
N ALA A 96 8.18 -26.22 -10.38
CA ALA A 96 8.06 -24.85 -9.90
C ALA A 96 8.85 -23.95 -10.84
N THR A 97 8.15 -22.99 -11.44
CA THR A 97 8.69 -21.95 -12.31
C THR A 97 9.82 -21.20 -11.61
N GLY A 98 11.07 -21.57 -11.88
CA GLY A 98 12.29 -20.74 -11.80
C GLY A 98 12.68 -20.10 -10.47
N GLY A 99 11.96 -20.32 -9.36
CA GLY A 99 12.24 -19.68 -8.08
C GLY A 99 13.28 -20.44 -7.24
N THR A 100 14.33 -19.75 -6.79
CA THR A 100 15.25 -20.30 -5.77
C THR A 100 14.47 -20.70 -4.52
N ALA A 101 14.74 -21.92 -4.02
CA ALA A 101 14.12 -22.44 -2.82
C ALA A 101 14.26 -21.47 -1.64
N VAL A 102 13.14 -21.19 -0.98
CA VAL A 102 13.09 -20.29 0.17
C VAL A 102 13.36 -21.09 1.44
N THR A 103 14.34 -20.66 2.20
CA THR A 103 14.56 -21.11 3.58
C THR A 103 14.32 -19.96 4.53
N ALA A 104 14.06 -20.26 5.81
CA ALA A 104 13.91 -19.25 6.85
C ALA A 104 14.84 -19.55 8.02
N THR A 105 15.46 -18.50 8.57
CA THR A 105 16.30 -18.57 9.76
C THR A 105 15.67 -17.76 10.88
N ARG A 106 15.68 -18.29 12.10
CA ARG A 106 15.19 -17.58 13.27
C ARG A 106 16.23 -16.55 13.70
N MET A 107 15.82 -15.29 13.84
CA MET A 107 16.69 -14.21 14.28
C MET A 107 16.70 -14.04 15.80
N ARG A 108 15.51 -13.93 16.41
CA ARG A 108 15.36 -13.62 17.83
C ARG A 108 13.96 -13.92 18.35
N THR A 109 13.82 -14.00 19.66
CA THR A 109 12.54 -13.97 20.37
C THR A 109 12.28 -12.57 20.93
N MET A 110 11.07 -12.06 20.76
CA MET A 110 10.61 -10.78 21.28
C MET A 110 10.23 -10.91 22.76
N ALA A 111 10.14 -9.78 23.48
CA ALA A 111 9.77 -9.74 24.90
C ALA A 111 8.42 -10.45 25.20
N LEU A 112 7.47 -10.40 24.26
CA LEU A 112 6.17 -11.07 24.38
C LEU A 112 6.21 -12.54 23.90
N GLY A 113 7.40 -13.08 23.66
CA GLY A 113 7.65 -14.48 23.31
C GLY A 113 7.25 -14.90 21.89
N ALA A 114 7.18 -13.95 20.95
CA ALA A 114 7.05 -14.24 19.52
C ALA A 114 8.43 -14.36 18.87
N ASP A 115 8.57 -15.20 17.87
CA ASP A 115 9.84 -15.40 17.14
C ASP A 115 9.84 -14.61 15.83
N VAL A 116 10.97 -13.99 15.53
CA VAL A 116 11.21 -13.29 14.26
C VAL A 116 12.01 -14.21 13.35
N PHE A 117 11.48 -14.47 12.16
CA PHE A 117 12.13 -15.28 11.13
C PHE A 117 12.50 -14.41 9.93
N ARG A 118 13.67 -14.67 9.33
CA ARG A 118 14.16 -14.03 8.11
C ARG A 118 14.25 -15.05 6.99
N PHE A 119 13.72 -14.70 5.83
CA PHE A 119 13.78 -15.55 4.64
C PHE A 119 15.12 -15.39 3.89
N SER A 120 15.54 -16.43 3.17
CA SER A 120 16.75 -16.43 2.34
C SER A 120 16.70 -15.42 1.19
N ARG A 121 15.49 -15.08 0.73
CA ARG A 121 15.20 -14.03 -0.23
C ARG A 121 13.92 -13.29 0.15
N LYS A 122 13.70 -12.15 -0.49
CA LYS A 122 12.42 -11.43 -0.41
C LYS A 122 11.32 -12.27 -1.05
N LEU A 123 10.18 -12.34 -0.37
CA LEU A 123 8.94 -12.94 -0.86
C LEU A 123 8.10 -11.88 -1.55
N THR A 124 7.50 -12.25 -2.66
CA THR A 124 6.42 -11.44 -3.27
C THR A 124 5.19 -11.46 -2.36
N ARG A 125 4.24 -10.55 -2.60
CA ARG A 125 2.97 -10.53 -1.84
C ARG A 125 2.23 -11.87 -1.90
N THR A 126 2.12 -12.47 -3.09
CA THR A 126 1.45 -13.76 -3.27
C THR A 126 2.12 -14.87 -2.46
N GLU A 127 3.45 -14.96 -2.49
CA GLU A 127 4.20 -15.95 -1.72
C GLU A 127 4.06 -15.72 -0.22
N ALA A 128 4.15 -14.47 0.22
CA ALA A 128 4.00 -14.11 1.63
C ALA A 128 2.60 -14.46 2.15
N ASP A 129 1.55 -14.13 1.39
CA ASP A 129 0.17 -14.43 1.75
C ASP A 129 -0.07 -15.95 1.80
N ALA A 130 0.52 -16.73 0.88
CA ALA A 130 0.44 -18.20 0.90
C ALA A 130 1.08 -18.80 2.17
N VAL A 131 2.29 -18.37 2.53
CA VAL A 131 2.96 -18.85 3.76
C VAL A 131 2.17 -18.43 5.01
N LEU A 132 1.68 -17.19 5.05
CA LEU A 132 0.88 -16.69 6.18
C LEU A 132 -0.44 -17.44 6.33
N ALA A 133 -1.11 -17.78 5.23
CA ALA A 133 -2.31 -18.60 5.28
C ALA A 133 -2.01 -19.97 5.92
N GLN A 134 -0.92 -20.62 5.51
CA GLN A 134 -0.50 -21.91 6.06
C GLN A 134 -0.08 -21.86 7.54
N LEU A 135 0.55 -20.76 7.97
CA LEU A 135 0.89 -20.53 9.37
C LEU A 135 -0.35 -20.27 10.23
N ARG A 136 -1.31 -19.47 9.72
CA ARG A 136 -2.52 -19.11 10.46
C ARG A 136 -3.50 -20.27 10.58
N SER A 137 -3.46 -21.23 9.67
CA SER A 137 -4.22 -22.47 9.76
C SER A 137 -3.60 -23.51 10.71
N ASP A 138 -2.35 -23.31 11.16
CA ASP A 138 -1.66 -24.26 12.02
C ASP A 138 -2.16 -24.16 13.49
N ALA A 139 -2.61 -25.28 14.05
CA ALA A 139 -3.13 -25.34 15.41
C ALA A 139 -2.06 -25.01 16.49
N THR A 140 -0.78 -25.11 16.16
CA THR A 140 0.31 -24.73 17.06
C THR A 140 0.64 -23.24 17.02
N VAL A 141 0.10 -22.47 16.07
CA VAL A 141 0.39 -21.04 15.87
C VAL A 141 -0.75 -20.17 16.39
N GLN A 142 -0.46 -19.28 17.33
CA GLN A 142 -1.42 -18.30 17.86
C GLN A 142 -1.66 -17.16 16.85
N TYR A 143 -0.58 -16.60 16.28
CA TYR A 143 -0.67 -15.62 15.21
C TYR A 143 0.61 -15.59 14.37
N ALA A 144 0.47 -15.13 13.12
CA ALA A 144 1.59 -14.87 12.21
C ALA A 144 1.32 -13.60 11.38
N GLN A 145 2.33 -12.75 11.27
CA GLN A 145 2.26 -11.49 10.51
C GLN A 145 3.60 -11.12 9.87
N PRO A 146 3.61 -10.33 8.79
CA PRO A 146 4.83 -9.70 8.29
C PRO A 146 5.47 -8.76 9.32
N ASP A 147 6.81 -8.71 9.33
CA ASP A 147 7.60 -7.72 10.06
C ASP A 147 7.88 -6.52 9.15
N TYR A 148 6.95 -5.57 9.14
CA TYR A 148 7.07 -4.33 8.36
C TYR A 148 8.22 -3.47 8.87
N ARG A 149 9.22 -3.21 8.01
CA ARG A 149 10.22 -2.17 8.29
C ARG A 149 9.63 -0.81 7.97
N ARG A 150 9.43 0.01 9.00
CA ARG A 150 9.23 1.45 8.80
C ARG A 150 10.60 2.13 8.89
N GLN A 151 11.02 2.77 7.81
CA GLN A 151 12.13 3.71 7.86
C GLN A 151 11.59 5.07 8.27
N ARG A 152 12.36 5.81 9.05
CA ARG A 152 12.12 7.24 9.23
C ARG A 152 12.34 7.88 7.85
N LEU A 153 11.28 8.44 7.29
CA LEU A 153 11.46 9.47 6.29
C LEU A 153 11.99 10.65 7.11
N ASP A 154 13.12 11.22 6.72
CA ASP A 154 13.67 12.43 7.34
C ASP A 154 13.77 13.46 6.21
N PHE A 155 12.64 14.13 5.93
CA PHE A 155 12.55 15.19 4.95
C PHE A 155 12.94 16.51 5.61
N THR A 156 14.06 17.06 5.17
CA THR A 156 14.46 18.44 5.47
C THR A 156 14.52 19.22 4.16
N PRO A 157 13.87 20.40 4.07
CA PRO A 157 13.95 21.23 2.88
C PRO A 157 15.39 21.55 2.50
N ASN A 158 15.67 21.58 1.20
CA ASN A 158 16.96 21.97 0.63
C ASN A 158 17.06 23.49 0.45
N ASP A 159 16.66 24.25 1.48
CA ASP A 159 16.74 25.71 1.50
C ASP A 159 17.92 26.16 2.38
N THR A 160 18.78 27.03 1.83
CA THR A 160 19.98 27.54 2.49
C THR A 160 19.63 28.32 3.78
N ARG A 161 18.46 28.95 3.84
CA ARG A 161 18.01 29.76 4.99
C ARG A 161 17.01 29.03 5.87
N PHE A 162 16.75 27.74 5.66
CA PHE A 162 15.80 26.97 6.46
C PHE A 162 16.13 26.98 7.96
N ASN A 163 17.41 27.04 8.31
CA ASN A 163 17.88 27.15 9.69
C ASN A 163 17.46 28.44 10.41
N LEU A 164 17.04 29.48 9.66
CA LEU A 164 16.55 30.74 10.22
C LEU A 164 15.03 30.69 10.53
N GLN A 165 14.31 29.71 10.00
CA GLN A 165 12.87 29.53 10.19
C GLN A 165 12.59 28.75 11.49
N TRP A 166 12.79 29.44 12.62
CA TRP A 166 12.66 28.87 13.95
C TRP A 166 11.26 28.28 14.20
N ASP A 167 10.23 28.89 13.62
CA ASP A 167 8.82 28.52 13.75
C ASP A 167 8.54 27.11 13.22
N TYR A 168 9.31 26.62 12.25
CA TYR A 168 9.17 25.26 11.75
C TYR A 168 9.85 24.20 12.63
N THR A 169 10.95 24.54 13.30
CA THR A 169 11.87 23.55 13.88
C THR A 169 12.02 23.60 15.39
N HIS A 170 11.72 24.73 16.03
CA HIS A 170 11.99 24.92 17.45
C HIS A 170 11.23 23.89 18.31
N PRO A 171 11.91 23.14 19.21
CA PRO A 171 11.33 21.96 19.86
C PRO A 171 10.18 22.27 20.82
N THR A 172 10.15 23.48 21.36
CA THR A 172 9.19 23.90 22.39
C THR A 172 8.09 24.82 21.85
N THR A 173 8.43 25.68 20.88
CA THR A 173 7.54 26.76 20.40
C THR A 173 7.26 26.71 18.91
N GLY A 174 7.95 25.84 18.16
CA GLY A 174 7.72 25.65 16.74
C GLY A 174 6.66 24.59 16.46
N ILE A 175 6.19 24.55 15.21
CA ILE A 175 5.12 23.64 14.78
C ILE A 175 5.61 22.23 14.42
N ARG A 176 6.93 21.98 14.53
CA ARG A 176 7.58 20.70 14.22
C ARG A 176 7.31 20.23 12.78
N ALA A 177 7.37 21.15 11.82
CA ALA A 177 7.03 20.91 10.42
C ALA A 177 7.80 19.76 9.75
N PRO A 178 9.13 19.56 9.96
CA PRO A 178 9.86 18.45 9.33
C PRO A 178 9.26 17.08 9.64
N ALA A 179 8.87 16.84 10.89
CA ALA A 179 8.25 15.58 11.29
C ALA A 179 6.87 15.38 10.65
N ALA A 180 6.15 16.46 10.33
CA ALA A 180 4.89 16.40 9.60
C ALA A 180 5.11 16.09 8.11
N TRP A 181 6.14 16.69 7.49
CA TRP A 181 6.47 16.46 6.08
C TRP A 181 6.98 15.05 5.78
N ASP A 182 7.52 14.36 6.78
CA ASP A 182 7.80 12.92 6.74
C ASP A 182 6.53 12.08 6.50
N VAL A 183 5.37 12.60 6.91
CA VAL A 183 4.07 11.92 6.82
C VAL A 183 3.27 12.40 5.61
N ALA A 184 3.15 13.73 5.43
CA ALA A 184 2.39 14.33 4.34
C ALA A 184 2.89 15.74 4.02
N ARG A 185 2.87 16.10 2.74
CA ARG A 185 3.30 17.41 2.21
C ARG A 185 2.18 18.17 1.48
N GLY A 186 0.92 17.77 1.69
CA GLY A 186 -0.24 18.43 1.08
C GLY A 186 -0.50 18.12 -0.40
N ALA A 187 0.13 17.09 -0.98
CA ALA A 187 -0.12 16.71 -2.37
C ALA A 187 -1.61 16.42 -2.62
N GLY A 188 -2.20 17.11 -3.61
CA GLY A 188 -3.62 17.01 -3.96
C GLY A 188 -4.56 17.90 -3.14
N VAL A 189 -4.03 18.70 -2.21
CA VAL A 189 -4.77 19.73 -1.49
C VAL A 189 -4.53 21.09 -2.13
N VAL A 190 -5.60 21.87 -2.36
CA VAL A 190 -5.52 23.26 -2.83
C VAL A 190 -5.92 24.17 -1.67
N VAL A 191 -5.07 25.15 -1.35
CA VAL A 191 -5.31 26.14 -0.29
C VAL A 191 -5.64 27.48 -0.95
N ALA A 192 -6.78 28.08 -0.59
CA ALA A 192 -7.15 29.43 -1.01
C ALA A 192 -6.69 30.44 0.05
N VAL A 193 -5.91 31.44 -0.36
CA VAL A 193 -5.45 32.54 0.49
C VAL A 193 -6.20 33.80 0.03
N LEU A 194 -7.01 34.38 0.92
CA LEU A 194 -7.77 35.60 0.67
C LEU A 194 -7.02 36.76 1.34
N ASP A 195 -6.14 37.40 0.59
CA ASP A 195 -5.27 38.49 1.03
C ASP A 195 -5.13 39.49 -0.14
N THR A 196 -4.13 40.35 -0.08
CA THR A 196 -3.74 41.37 -1.08
C THR A 196 -3.24 40.79 -2.42
N GLY A 197 -3.16 39.46 -2.55
CA GLY A 197 -2.65 38.78 -3.74
C GLY A 197 -1.23 38.26 -3.55
N TYR A 198 -0.53 38.02 -4.66
CA TYR A 198 0.86 37.56 -4.67
C TYR A 198 1.66 38.25 -5.78
N LEU A 199 2.98 38.33 -5.60
CA LEU A 199 3.93 38.75 -6.62
C LEU A 199 4.68 37.55 -7.17
N ASP A 200 5.14 37.67 -8.41
CA ASP A 200 5.98 36.66 -9.06
C ASP A 200 7.27 36.43 -8.23
N HIS A 201 7.46 35.22 -7.70
CA HIS A 201 8.57 34.90 -6.81
C HIS A 201 9.01 33.44 -6.98
N SER A 202 10.33 33.21 -7.14
CA SER A 202 10.91 31.89 -7.43
C SER A 202 10.45 30.80 -6.47
N ASP A 203 10.34 31.12 -5.18
CA ASP A 203 9.99 30.14 -4.13
C ASP A 203 8.49 29.82 -4.08
N LEU A 204 7.64 30.63 -4.73
CA LEU A 204 6.18 30.47 -4.74
C LEU A 204 5.67 29.91 -6.08
N ASN A 205 6.27 30.31 -7.20
CA ASN A 205 5.76 30.08 -8.55
C ASN A 205 5.46 28.61 -8.87
N ALA A 206 6.26 27.68 -8.35
CA ALA A 206 6.04 26.25 -8.56
C ALA A 206 4.77 25.72 -7.86
N ASN A 207 4.25 26.45 -6.87
CA ASN A 207 3.13 26.06 -6.02
C ASN A 207 1.88 26.94 -6.20
N VAL A 208 1.93 27.95 -7.08
CA VAL A 208 0.76 28.79 -7.41
C VAL A 208 -0.06 28.11 -8.50
N VAL A 209 -1.39 28.10 -8.32
CA VAL A 209 -2.37 27.63 -9.30
C VAL A 209 -3.21 28.80 -9.81
N PRO A 210 -3.87 28.70 -10.98
CA PRO A 210 -4.78 29.75 -11.45
C PRO A 210 -5.82 30.12 -10.40
N GLY A 211 -5.95 31.43 -10.14
CA GLY A 211 -6.82 32.00 -9.10
C GLY A 211 -7.84 32.99 -9.66
N TYR A 212 -8.46 33.75 -8.76
CA TYR A 212 -9.45 34.77 -9.09
C TYR A 212 -9.12 36.07 -8.35
N ASP A 213 -9.28 37.20 -9.03
CA ASP A 213 -9.17 38.53 -8.45
C ASP A 213 -10.59 39.11 -8.25
N PHE A 214 -10.90 39.46 -7.00
CA PHE A 214 -12.20 39.98 -6.60
C PHE A 214 -12.26 41.52 -6.63
N ILE A 215 -11.14 42.20 -6.90
CA ILE A 215 -11.08 43.65 -6.98
C ILE A 215 -11.43 44.08 -8.40
N SER A 216 -12.58 44.74 -8.55
CA SER A 216 -13.00 45.33 -9.83
C SER A 216 -12.69 46.82 -9.96
N ASP A 217 -12.41 47.49 -8.83
CA ASP A 217 -12.07 48.92 -8.76
C ASP A 217 -10.99 49.10 -7.68
N VAL A 218 -9.86 49.66 -8.07
CA VAL A 218 -8.67 49.82 -7.22
C VAL A 218 -8.63 51.16 -6.48
N ASP A 219 -9.58 52.05 -6.75
CA ASP A 219 -9.61 53.44 -6.27
C ASP A 219 -10.73 53.72 -5.23
N VAL A 220 -11.36 52.69 -4.66
CA VAL A 220 -12.48 52.82 -3.69
C VAL A 220 -12.00 52.85 -2.24
#